data_AF-A0A922ZZS9-F1
#
_entry.id   AF-A0A922ZZS9-F1
#
_cell.length_a   1.000
_cell.length_b   1.000
_cell.length_c   1.000
_cell.angle_alpha   90.00
_cell.angle_beta   90.00
_cell.angle_gamma   90.00
#
_symmetry.space_group_name_H-M   'P 1'
#
loop_
_entity.id
_entity.type
_entity.pdbx_description
1 polymer ?
#
loop_
_entity_poly.entity_id
_entity_poly.type
_entity_poly.pdbx_seq_one_letter_code
_entity_poly.pdbx_strand_id
1 'polypeptide(L)' 'MKCTECGHNAPLESFRYLYNARIDASISIRQCTNCEEWLAVDELKGVVTQKIAQGEAPWGKSAGIEGLASD' A
#
# COMPACT_ATOMS: atom_id res chain seq x y z
N MET A 1 3.31 -6.26 -12.55
CA MET A 1 2.72 -6.78 -11.30
C MET A 1 1.29 -7.22 -11.56
N LYS A 2 0.77 -8.15 -10.74
CA LYS A 2 -0.64 -8.58 -10.80
C LYS A 2 -1.41 -7.98 -9.62
N CYS A 3 -2.52 -7.30 -9.89
CA CYS A 3 -3.48 -6.85 -8.87
C CYS A 3 -4.09 -8.07 -8.16
N THR A 4 -4.07 -8.07 -6.83
CA THR A 4 -4.67 -9.14 -6.01
C THR A 4 -6.19 -9.11 -6.00
N GLU A 5 -6.80 -7.96 -6.28
CA GLU A 5 -8.25 -7.76 -6.18
C GLU A 5 -8.99 -8.14 -7.46
N CYS A 6 -8.56 -7.64 -8.62
CA CYS A 6 -9.23 -7.89 -9.90
C CYS A 6 -8.45 -8.80 -10.85
N GLY A 7 -7.24 -9.23 -10.47
CA GLY A 7 -6.39 -10.10 -11.29
C GLY A 7 -5.70 -9.41 -12.47
N HIS A 8 -5.91 -8.11 -12.69
CA HIS A 8 -5.26 -7.33 -13.75
C HIS A 8 -3.73 -7.44 -13.66
N ASN A 9 -3.08 -7.83 -14.77
CA ASN A 9 -1.63 -8.01 -14.84
C ASN A 9 -1.03 -7.07 -15.87
N ALA A 10 -0.19 -6.14 -15.42
CA ALA A 10 0.41 -5.10 -16.24
C ALA A 10 1.73 -4.60 -15.63
N PRO A 11 2.57 -3.84 -16.37
CA PRO A 11 3.79 -3.24 -15.83
C PRO A 11 3.52 -2.39 -14.58
N LEU A 12 4.48 -2.31 -13.66
CA LEU A 12 4.31 -1.56 -12.40
C LEU A 12 3.94 -0.08 -12.62
N GLU A 13 4.52 0.54 -13.64
CA GLU A 13 4.24 1.92 -14.06
C GLU A 13 2.80 2.16 -14.55
N SER A 14 2.06 1.11 -14.92
CA SER A 14 0.65 1.23 -15.29
C SER A 14 -0.28 1.32 -14.07
N PHE A 15 0.24 1.08 -12.87
CA PHE A 15 -0.46 1.30 -11.61
C PHE A 15 -0.14 2.71 -11.12
N ARG A 16 -1.20 3.51 -10.90
CA ARG A 16 -1.07 4.93 -10.54
C ARG A 16 -0.36 5.05 -9.20
N TYR A 17 0.84 5.62 -9.21
CA TYR A 17 1.56 5.93 -7.99
C TYR A 17 0.82 6.99 -7.17
N LEU A 18 0.61 6.75 -5.88
CA LEU A 18 -0.01 7.71 -4.97
C LEU A 18 1.06 8.35 -4.07
N TYR A 19 1.71 7.57 -3.23
CA TYR A 19 2.75 8.04 -2.32
C TYR A 19 3.60 6.87 -1.80
N ASN A 20 4.79 7.17 -1.29
CA ASN A 20 5.59 6.21 -0.52
C ASN A 20 5.05 6.14 0.90
N ALA A 21 4.78 4.93 1.38
CA ALA A 21 4.23 4.75 2.72
C ALA A 21 5.29 5.11 3.79
N ARG A 22 6.58 4.84 3.52
CA ARG A 22 7.70 5.42 4.28
C ARG A 22 8.85 5.86 3.38
N ILE A 23 9.70 6.74 3.90
CA ILE A 23 10.90 7.23 3.20
C ILE A 23 12.05 6.19 3.28
N ASP A 24 12.09 5.39 4.34
CA ASP A 24 13.14 4.40 4.63
C ASP A 24 12.81 2.97 4.14
N ALA A 25 11.66 2.76 3.51
CA ALA A 25 11.22 1.45 3.02
C ALA A 25 10.85 1.51 1.54
N SER A 26 11.12 0.44 0.81
CA SER A 26 10.73 0.28 -0.61
C SER A 26 9.25 -0.08 -0.78
N ILE A 27 8.37 0.48 0.06
CA ILE A 27 6.91 0.26 0.00
C ILE A 27 6.24 1.53 -0.48
N SER A 28 5.57 1.43 -1.63
CA SER A 28 4.69 2.48 -2.15
C SER A 28 3.23 2.08 -2.06
N ILE A 29 2.35 3.08 -2.08
CA ILE A 29 0.93 2.91 -2.32
C ILE A 29 0.65 3.25 -3.77
N ARG A 30 0.04 2.30 -4.49
CA ARG A 30 -0.39 2.47 -5.88
C ARG A 30 -1.84 2.08 -6.05
N GLN A 31 -2.54 2.75 -6.94
CA GLN A 31 -3.91 2.45 -7.32
C GLN A 31 -3.93 1.61 -8.60
N CYS A 32 -4.72 0.54 -8.60
CA CYS A 32 -5.00 -0.25 -9.80
C CYS A 32 -5.84 0.58 -10.77
N THR A 33 -5.39 0.73 -12.01
CA THR A 33 -6.11 1.48 -13.06
C THR A 33 -7.33 0.74 -13.64
N ASN A 34 -7.51 -0.54 -13.30
CA ASN A 34 -8.63 -1.36 -13.77
C ASN A 34 -9.80 -1.43 -12.77
N CYS A 35 -9.52 -1.53 -11.46
CA CYS A 35 -10.54 -1.65 -10.41
C CYS A 35 -10.46 -0.57 -9.33
N GLU A 36 -9.58 0.41 -9.49
CA GLU A 36 -9.43 1.59 -8.61
C GLU A 36 -9.02 1.31 -7.17
N GLU A 37 -8.76 0.04 -6.82
CA GLU A 37 -8.32 -0.39 -5.50
C GLU A 37 -6.89 0.06 -5.19
N TRP A 38 -6.65 0.40 -3.93
CA TRP A 38 -5.35 0.84 -3.43
C TRP A 38 -4.56 -0.34 -2.90
N LEU A 39 -3.32 -0.45 -3.36
CA LEU A 39 -2.44 -1.59 -3.13
C LEU A 39 -1.13 -1.09 -2.52
N ALA A 40 -0.67 -1.76 -1.48
CA ALA A 40 0.69 -1.62 -1.02
C ALA A 40 1.61 -2.49 -1.89
N VAL A 41 2.72 -1.91 -2.34
CA VAL A 41 3.60 -2.52 -3.34
C VAL A 41 5.04 -2.48 -2.84
N ASP A 42 5.71 -3.63 -2.87
CA ASP A 42 7.16 -3.71 -2.75
C ASP A 42 7.78 -3.33 -4.10
N GLU A 43 8.35 -2.13 -4.19
CA GLU A 43 8.91 -1.56 -5.43
C GLU A 43 10.12 -2.35 -5.94
N LEU A 44 10.91 -2.95 -5.05
CA LEU A 44 12.09 -3.72 -5.45
C LEU A 44 11.71 -5.07 -6.07
N LYS A 45 10.63 -5.67 -5.58
CA LYS A 45 10.12 -6.95 -6.08
C LYS A 45 9.04 -6.79 -7.15
N GLY A 46 8.42 -5.61 -7.25
CA GLY A 46 7.30 -5.35 -8.16
C GLY A 46 6.05 -6.18 -7.83
N VAL A 47 5.79 -6.45 -6.55
CA VAL A 47 4.67 -7.29 -6.09
C VAL A 47 3.73 -6.55 -5.15
N VAL A 48 2.43 -6.85 -5.25
CA VAL A 48 1.44 -6.42 -4.25
C VAL A 48 1.72 -7.16 -2.95
N THR A 49 1.84 -6.44 -1.84
CA THR A 49 1.94 -7.04 -0.51
C THR A 49 0.56 -7.20 0.14
N GLN A 50 -0.34 -6.25 -0.08
CA GLN A 50 -1.75 -6.30 0.36
C GLN A 50 -2.58 -5.17 -0.28
N LYS A 51 -3.90 -5.29 -0.22
CA LYS A 51 -4.84 -4.17 -0.38
C LYS A 51 -4.81 -3.29 0.87
N ILE A 52 -4.97 -1.98 0.68
CA ILE A 52 -5.14 -1.03 1.77
C ILE A 52 -6.35 -0.12 1.53
N ALA A 53 -7.03 0.30 2.59
CA ALA A 53 -8.05 1.35 2.50
C ALA A 53 -7.41 2.75 2.42
N GLN A 54 -8.19 3.73 1.97
CA GLN A 54 -7.76 5.14 2.00
C GLN A 54 -7.49 5.58 3.45
N GLY A 55 -6.25 6.01 3.71
CA GLY A 55 -5.81 6.41 5.06
C GLY A 55 -5.32 5.26 5.94
N GLU A 56 -5.37 4.02 5.46
CA GLU A 56 -4.78 2.88 6.15
C GLU A 56 -3.28 2.80 5.87
N ALA A 57 -2.52 2.41 6.88
CA ALA A 57 -1.10 2.16 6.76
C ALA A 57 -0.85 0.66 6.50
N PRO A 58 0.06 0.29 5.58
CA PRO A 58 0.35 -1.10 5.25
C PRO A 58 1.09 -1.89 6.36
N TRP A 59 1.36 -1.29 7.52
CA TRP A 59 1.92 -1.98 8.68
C TRP A 59 0.91 -2.11 9.83
N GLY A 60 -0.39 -1.93 9.53
CA GLY A 60 -1.47 -1.91 10.50
C GLY A 60 -1.67 -0.53 11.13
N LYS A 61 -2.71 -0.41 11.97
CA LYS A 61 -2.93 0.81 12.78
C LYS A 61 -1.63 1.14 13.50
N SER A 62 -1.14 2.36 13.30
CA SER A 62 -0.03 2.91 14.08
C SER A 62 -0.26 2.53 15.53
N ALA A 63 0.73 1.87 16.15
CA ALA A 63 0.71 1.53 17.57
C ALA A 63 0.41 2.81 18.32
N GLY A 64 -0.88 3.00 18.66
CA GLY A 64 -1.28 4.06 19.52
C GLY A 64 -0.49 3.84 20.80
N ILE A 65 0.09 4.90 21.31
CA ILE A 65 0.41 5.00 22.74
C ILE A 65 -0.90 4.97 23.52
N GLU A 66 -1.60 3.85 23.46
CA GLU A 66 -2.76 3.55 24.29
C GLU A 66 -2.20 3.29 25.69
N GLY A 67 -2.25 4.30 26.56
CA GLY A 67 -1.86 4.18 27.97
C GLY A 67 -0.77 5.14 28.48
N LEU A 68 -0.32 6.15 27.71
CA LEU A 68 0.69 7.12 28.20
C LEU A 68 0.15 8.23 29.11
N ALA A 69 -1.16 8.27 29.38
CA ALA A 69 -1.74 9.18 30.37
C ALA A 69 -2.45 8.35 31.45
N SER A 70 -1.73 8.08 32.54
CA SER A 70 -2.38 7.86 33.84
C SER A 70 -2.34 9.20 34.56
N ASP A 71 -3.51 9.69 34.98
CA ASP A 71 -3.64 10.82 35.91
C ASP A 71 -3.04 10.47 37.27
#